data_AF-A0A379Y0Q2-F1
#
_entry.id   AF-A0A379Y0Q2-F1
#
_cell.length_a   1.000
_cell.length_b   1.000
_cell.length_c   1.000
_cell.angle_alpha   90.00
_cell.angle_beta   90.00
_cell.angle_gamma   90.00
#
_symmetry.space_group_name_H-M   'P 1'
#
loop_
_entity.id
_entity.type
_entity.pdbx_description
1 polymer ?
#
loop_
_entity_poly.entity_id
_entity_poly.type
_entity_poly.pdbx_seq_one_letter_code
_entity_poly.pdbx_strand_id
1 'polypeptide(L)'
;MKCVQRAIDQAELMADCQISSVYLALSGKHISCQNEIGMVPISEEEVTQDDVENVVHTAKSVRVRDEHRILHVIPQEYAIDYQEGIKNPVGLSGVRMQAKVHLITCHNDMAKNIVKAVERCGLKVDQLIFAGLAASYAVLTEDERELGVCVVDIGGGTMDMAVYTGGALRHTKVIPYAGNVVTSDIAYAFGTPPTDAEAIKFDTVVRLGRLLARMRM
;
A
#
# COMPACT_ATOMS: atom_id res chain seq x y z
N MET A 1 -12.51 -6.61 18.43
CA MET A 1 -11.74 -6.57 19.70
C MET A 1 -11.23 -7.96 20.05
N LYS A 2 -12.09 -8.97 20.31
CA LYS A 2 -11.64 -10.35 20.65
C LYS A 2 -10.64 -10.96 19.66
N CYS A 3 -10.83 -10.78 18.36
CA CYS A 3 -9.90 -11.29 17.35
C CYS A 3 -8.54 -10.59 17.35
N VAL A 4 -8.54 -9.26 17.60
CA VAL A 4 -7.31 -8.46 17.67
C VAL A 4 -6.50 -8.87 18.90
N GLN A 5 -7.14 -8.93 20.08
CA GLN A 5 -6.50 -9.39 21.31
C GLN A 5 -5.91 -10.79 21.14
N ARG A 6 -6.69 -11.73 20.60
CA ARG A 6 -6.22 -13.09 20.37
C ARG A 6 -4.99 -13.16 19.45
N ALA A 7 -4.95 -12.34 18.40
CA ALA A 7 -3.80 -12.29 17.50
C ALA A 7 -2.56 -11.73 18.21
N ILE A 8 -2.73 -10.72 19.07
CA ILE A 8 -1.67 -10.14 19.90
C ILE A 8 -1.13 -11.20 20.88
N ASP A 9 -2.02 -11.84 21.65
CA ASP A 9 -1.63 -12.85 22.64
C ASP A 9 -0.85 -14.01 21.98
N GLN A 10 -1.26 -14.42 20.77
CA GLN A 10 -0.55 -15.44 19.99
C GLN A 10 0.83 -14.97 19.52
N ALA A 11 0.93 -13.73 19.05
CA ALA A 11 2.20 -13.15 18.60
C ALA A 11 3.19 -12.99 19.76
N GLU A 12 2.73 -12.48 20.92
CA GLU A 12 3.53 -12.35 22.13
C GLU A 12 4.04 -13.70 22.65
N LEU A 13 3.17 -14.71 22.65
CA LEU A 13 3.55 -16.08 23.04
C LEU A 13 4.61 -16.67 22.11
N MET A 14 4.50 -16.44 20.79
CA MET A 14 5.47 -16.94 19.81
C MET A 14 6.81 -16.19 19.86
N ALA A 15 6.77 -14.90 20.16
CA ALA A 15 7.95 -14.04 20.19
C ALA A 15 8.64 -13.98 21.56
N ASP A 16 8.01 -14.56 22.61
CA ASP A 16 8.45 -14.49 24.01
C ASP A 16 8.73 -13.04 24.47
N CYS A 17 7.84 -12.12 24.08
CA CYS A 17 7.98 -10.70 24.41
C CYS A 17 6.61 -10.02 24.53
N GLN A 18 6.60 -8.86 25.18
CA GLN A 18 5.44 -7.97 25.21
C GLN A 18 5.50 -7.00 24.02
N ILE A 19 4.40 -6.89 23.29
CA ILE A 19 4.26 -5.96 22.20
C ILE A 19 3.69 -4.66 22.78
N SER A 20 4.40 -3.54 22.60
CA SER A 20 3.94 -2.22 23.05
C SER A 20 3.32 -1.37 21.94
N SER A 21 3.73 -1.61 20.70
CA SER A 21 3.28 -0.85 19.54
C SER A 21 3.30 -1.65 18.25
N VAL A 22 2.54 -1.17 17.26
CA VAL A 22 2.40 -1.83 15.95
C VAL A 22 2.37 -0.83 14.80
N TYR A 23 2.87 -1.28 13.66
CA TYR A 23 2.53 -0.73 12.35
C TYR A 23 1.24 -1.40 11.86
N LEU A 24 0.25 -0.60 11.47
CA LEU A 24 -1.07 -1.10 11.11
C LEU A 24 -1.31 -0.90 9.61
N ALA A 25 -1.39 -2.01 8.88
CA ALA A 25 -1.76 -2.00 7.46
C ALA A 25 -3.27 -1.79 7.26
N LEU A 26 -3.63 -0.97 6.28
CA LEU A 26 -4.99 -0.62 5.90
C LEU A 26 -5.22 -0.94 4.41
N SER A 27 -6.36 -1.55 4.13
CA SER A 27 -6.86 -1.80 2.78
C SER A 27 -8.34 -1.41 2.71
N GLY A 28 -8.88 -1.37 1.49
CA GLY A 28 -10.31 -1.22 1.26
C GLY A 28 -10.69 0.01 0.43
N LYS A 29 -11.98 0.09 0.09
CA LYS A 29 -12.58 1.14 -0.76
C LYS A 29 -12.39 2.58 -0.27
N HIS A 30 -11.88 2.76 0.95
CA HIS A 30 -11.62 4.05 1.60
C HIS A 30 -10.23 4.60 1.29
N ILE A 31 -9.40 3.85 0.57
CA ILE A 31 -8.11 4.30 0.07
C ILE A 31 -8.31 5.07 -1.25
N SER A 32 -7.57 6.17 -1.43
CA SER A 32 -7.56 6.95 -2.67
C SER A 32 -6.15 7.39 -2.98
N CYS A 33 -5.78 7.27 -4.25
CA CYS A 33 -4.41 7.45 -4.71
C CYS A 33 -4.39 8.41 -5.91
N GLN A 34 -3.42 9.32 -5.93
CA GLN A 34 -3.27 10.31 -7.01
C GLN A 34 -1.80 10.72 -7.16
N ASN A 35 -1.43 11.15 -8.36
CA ASN A 35 -0.10 11.70 -8.63
C ASN A 35 -0.19 13.23 -8.60
N GLU A 36 0.80 13.86 -7.97
CA GLU A 36 0.88 15.32 -7.84
C GLU A 36 2.27 15.81 -8.18
N ILE A 37 2.35 17.10 -8.53
CA ILE A 37 3.61 17.75 -8.89
C ILE A 37 3.79 18.99 -8.02
N GLY A 38 4.91 19.04 -7.31
CA GLY A 38 5.38 20.23 -6.61
C GLY A 38 6.51 20.88 -7.38
N MET A 39 6.67 22.19 -7.20
CA MET A 39 7.77 22.94 -7.79
C MET A 39 8.26 24.02 -6.84
N VAL A 40 9.58 24.14 -6.71
CA VAL A 40 10.25 25.17 -5.91
C VAL A 40 11.42 25.77 -6.69
N PRO A 41 11.76 27.07 -6.47
CA PRO A 41 13.04 27.60 -6.91
C PRO A 41 14.18 26.95 -6.11
N ILE A 42 15.34 26.80 -6.73
CA ILE A 42 16.57 26.40 -6.05
C ILE A 42 17.21 27.69 -5.53
N SER A 43 17.37 27.78 -4.20
CA SER A 43 17.78 29.04 -3.55
C SER A 43 19.30 29.27 -3.60
N GLU A 44 20.06 28.19 -3.67
CA GLU A 44 21.54 28.16 -3.70
C GLU A 44 22.03 27.73 -5.11
N GLU A 45 23.36 27.64 -5.30
CA GLU A 45 23.93 27.14 -6.57
C GLU A 45 23.66 25.64 -6.83
N GLU A 46 23.37 24.86 -5.78
CA GLU A 46 23.11 23.43 -5.84
C GLU A 46 21.90 23.04 -4.99
N VAL A 47 21.20 21.98 -5.39
CA VAL A 47 20.07 21.41 -4.64
C VAL A 47 20.55 20.82 -3.33
N THR A 48 19.95 21.29 -2.24
CA THR A 48 20.16 20.77 -0.88
C THR A 48 19.09 19.75 -0.48
N GLN A 49 19.31 19.04 0.64
CA GLN A 49 18.30 18.17 1.21
C GLN A 49 17.03 18.94 1.61
N ASP A 50 17.18 20.18 2.10
CA ASP A 50 16.07 21.04 2.47
C ASP A 50 15.22 21.41 1.25
N ASP A 51 15.84 21.65 0.09
CA ASP A 51 15.11 21.89 -1.16
C ASP A 51 14.26 20.67 -1.57
N VAL A 52 14.79 19.46 -1.36
CA VAL A 52 14.07 18.21 -1.63
C VAL A 52 12.86 18.07 -0.71
N GLU A 53 13.02 18.37 0.57
CA GLU A 53 11.91 18.35 1.53
C GLU A 53 10.86 19.41 1.18
N ASN A 54 11.29 20.61 0.79
CA ASN A 54 10.42 21.71 0.41
C ASN A 54 9.62 21.43 -0.87
N VAL A 55 10.23 20.82 -1.89
CA VAL A 55 9.51 20.46 -3.12
C VAL A 55 8.49 19.35 -2.89
N VAL A 56 8.84 18.35 -2.08
CA VAL A 56 7.92 17.27 -1.69
C VAL A 56 6.80 17.82 -0.80
N HIS A 57 7.11 18.77 0.09
CA HIS A 57 6.12 19.48 0.89
C HIS A 57 5.14 20.26 0.01
N THR A 58 5.65 20.94 -1.02
CA THR A 58 4.82 21.66 -1.99
C THR A 58 3.93 20.69 -2.77
N ALA A 59 4.48 19.56 -3.23
CA ALA A 59 3.76 18.53 -3.97
C ALA A 59 2.61 17.90 -3.15
N LYS A 60 2.80 17.70 -1.85
CA LYS A 60 1.75 17.17 -0.95
C LYS A 60 0.75 18.22 -0.47
N SER A 61 1.02 19.51 -0.67
CA SER A 61 0.16 20.63 -0.20
C SER A 61 -1.08 20.85 -1.07
N VAL A 62 -1.32 19.96 -2.04
CA VAL A 62 -2.56 19.97 -2.82
C VAL A 62 -3.77 19.75 -1.93
N ARG A 63 -4.93 20.23 -2.39
CA ARG A 63 -6.17 20.11 -1.63
C ARG A 63 -6.65 18.66 -1.62
N VAL A 64 -6.18 17.90 -0.64
CA VAL A 64 -6.80 16.64 -0.25
C VAL A 64 -8.20 16.95 0.27
N ARG A 65 -9.19 16.09 -0.02
CA ARG A 65 -10.55 16.24 0.51
C ARG A 65 -10.48 16.33 2.04
N ASP A 66 -11.21 17.25 2.67
CA ASP A 66 -11.14 17.50 4.13
C ASP A 66 -11.41 16.22 4.97
N GLU A 67 -12.14 15.26 4.39
CA GLU A 67 -12.49 13.97 4.97
C GLU A 67 -11.35 12.94 4.91
N HIS A 68 -10.29 13.20 4.14
CA HIS A 68 -9.18 12.28 3.92
C HIS A 68 -7.92 12.73 4.67
N ARG A 69 -7.10 11.76 5.05
CA ARG A 69 -5.74 11.98 5.54
C ARG A 69 -4.73 11.33 4.62
N ILE A 70 -3.57 11.97 4.50
CA ILE A 70 -2.43 11.39 3.79
C ILE A 70 -1.85 10.25 4.64
N LEU A 71 -1.66 9.09 4.02
CA LEU A 71 -0.95 7.95 4.59
C LEU A 71 0.51 7.96 4.14
N HIS A 72 0.74 8.13 2.82
CA HIS A 72 2.06 8.09 2.21
C HIS A 72 2.22 9.21 1.18
N VAL A 73 3.42 9.78 1.15
CA VAL A 73 3.91 10.68 0.10
C VAL A 73 5.17 10.02 -0.46
N ILE A 74 5.09 9.51 -1.69
CA ILE A 74 6.18 8.72 -2.28
C ILE A 74 6.72 9.49 -3.48
N PRO A 75 7.94 10.07 -3.40
CA PRO A 75 8.59 10.65 -4.57
C PRO A 75 8.77 9.62 -5.67
N GLN A 76 8.42 9.98 -6.91
CA GLN A 76 8.57 9.14 -8.09
C GLN A 76 9.82 9.53 -8.87
N GLU A 77 9.96 10.81 -9.15
CA GLU A 77 11.08 11.39 -9.89
C GLU A 77 11.14 12.89 -9.67
N TYR A 78 12.32 13.44 -9.91
CA TYR A 78 12.60 14.86 -9.89
C TYR A 78 12.92 15.34 -11.31
N ALA A 79 12.73 16.63 -11.53
CA ALA A 79 13.20 17.32 -12.72
C ALA A 79 13.84 18.65 -12.33
N ILE A 80 14.95 19.00 -12.97
CA ILE A 80 15.64 20.28 -12.79
C ILE A 80 15.76 20.93 -14.16
N ASP A 81 15.15 22.11 -14.29
CA ASP A 81 15.04 22.86 -15.55
C ASP A 81 14.50 22.00 -16.71
N TYR A 82 15.37 21.51 -17.60
CA TYR A 82 15.01 20.65 -18.76
C TYR A 82 15.37 19.17 -18.57
N GLN A 83 16.03 18.81 -17.47
CA GLN A 83 16.41 17.43 -17.18
C GLN A 83 15.32 16.75 -16.36
N GLU A 84 14.74 15.67 -16.90
CA GLU A 84 13.71 14.87 -16.25
C GLU A 84 14.25 13.48 -15.83
N GLY A 85 13.50 12.77 -14.99
CA GLY A 85 13.82 11.40 -14.58
C GLY A 85 14.95 11.29 -13.55
N ILE A 86 15.24 12.38 -12.84
CA ILE A 86 16.28 12.43 -11.81
C ILE A 86 15.79 11.65 -10.58
N LYS A 87 16.55 10.65 -10.13
CA LYS A 87 16.24 9.88 -8.92
C LYS A 87 16.71 10.58 -7.64
N ASN A 88 17.91 11.14 -7.66
CA ASN A 88 18.47 11.92 -6.55
C ASN A 88 18.95 13.29 -7.07
N PRO A 89 18.27 14.39 -6.71
CA PRO A 89 18.60 15.72 -7.20
C PRO A 89 19.67 16.43 -6.38
N VAL A 90 20.04 15.94 -5.19
CA VAL A 90 20.98 16.62 -4.28
C VAL A 90 22.35 16.78 -4.93
N GLY A 91 22.91 18.00 -4.86
CA GLY A 91 24.19 18.37 -5.48
C GLY A 91 24.12 18.69 -6.97
N LEU A 92 22.92 18.69 -7.57
CA LEU A 92 22.74 19.18 -8.94
C LEU A 92 22.44 20.68 -8.92
N SER A 93 22.93 21.41 -9.93
CA SER A 93 22.65 22.83 -10.11
C SER A 93 21.47 23.07 -11.04
N GLY A 94 20.72 24.13 -10.80
CA GLY A 94 19.65 24.59 -11.67
C GLY A 94 18.90 25.77 -11.07
N VAL A 95 17.85 26.22 -11.77
CA VAL A 95 17.03 27.35 -11.29
C VAL A 95 15.75 26.87 -10.61
N ARG A 96 15.12 25.81 -11.12
CA ARG A 96 13.86 25.28 -10.59
C ARG A 96 13.89 23.76 -10.51
N MET A 97 13.41 23.25 -9.39
CA MET A 97 13.21 21.83 -9.18
C MET A 97 11.72 21.50 -9.14
N GLN A 98 11.34 20.43 -9.82
CA GLN A 98 10.03 19.78 -9.71
C GLN A 98 10.18 18.41 -9.05
N ALA A 99 9.16 18.01 -8.29
CA ALA A 99 9.02 16.64 -7.80
C ALA A 99 7.64 16.10 -8.18
N LYS A 100 7.62 14.93 -8.83
CA LYS A 100 6.40 14.13 -9.00
C LYS A 100 6.28 13.19 -7.82
N VAL A 101 5.13 13.19 -7.17
CA VAL A 101 4.88 12.35 -5.98
C VAL A 101 3.61 11.52 -6.18
N HIS A 102 3.63 10.29 -5.70
CA HIS A 102 2.44 9.46 -5.53
C HIS A 102 1.88 9.65 -4.13
N LEU A 103 0.67 10.21 -4.03
CA LEU A 103 -0.05 10.36 -2.77
C LEU A 103 -0.99 9.18 -2.56
N ILE A 104 -0.95 8.62 -1.36
CA ILE A 104 -1.92 7.62 -0.90
C ILE A 104 -2.64 8.19 0.31
N THR A 105 -3.96 8.25 0.23
CA THR A 105 -4.84 8.82 1.26
C THR A 105 -5.87 7.81 1.73
N CYS A 106 -6.43 8.04 2.92
CA CYS A 106 -7.51 7.24 3.48
C CYS A 106 -8.56 8.13 4.13
N HIS A 107 -9.83 7.72 4.06
CA HIS A 107 -10.90 8.37 4.79
C HIS A 107 -10.62 8.40 6.31
N ASN A 108 -10.76 9.57 6.93
CA ASN A 108 -10.43 9.83 8.32
C ASN A 108 -11.18 8.90 9.29
N ASP A 109 -12.47 8.70 9.07
CA ASP A 109 -13.28 7.84 9.96
C ASP A 109 -12.84 6.38 9.92
N MET A 110 -12.45 5.87 8.74
CA MET A 110 -11.98 4.50 8.63
C MET A 110 -10.65 4.32 9.39
N ALA A 111 -9.71 5.23 9.17
CA ALA A 111 -8.43 5.23 9.88
C ALA A 111 -8.63 5.31 11.41
N LYS A 112 -9.47 6.25 11.88
CA LYS A 112 -9.76 6.41 13.32
C LYS A 112 -10.40 5.16 13.93
N ASN A 113 -11.34 4.54 13.23
CA ASN A 113 -12.05 3.37 13.74
C ASN A 113 -11.12 2.16 13.92
N ILE A 114 -10.21 1.92 12.98
CA ILE A 114 -9.27 0.79 13.07
C ILE A 114 -8.21 1.08 14.14
N VAL A 115 -7.65 2.30 14.19
CA VAL A 115 -6.70 2.69 15.23
C VAL A 115 -7.31 2.49 16.62
N LYS A 116 -8.51 3.00 16.87
CA LYS A 116 -9.20 2.82 18.16
C LYS A 116 -9.45 1.35 18.49
N ALA A 117 -9.70 0.50 17.51
CA ALA A 117 -9.92 -0.92 17.74
C ALA A 117 -8.64 -1.63 18.23
N VAL A 118 -7.47 -1.19 17.77
CA VAL A 118 -6.16 -1.70 18.20
C VAL A 118 -5.74 -1.09 19.54
N GLU A 119 -5.91 0.22 19.72
CA GLU A 119 -5.55 0.91 20.97
C GLU A 119 -6.36 0.42 22.18
N ARG A 120 -7.61 0.00 21.97
CA ARG A 120 -8.42 -0.65 23.02
C ARG A 120 -7.88 -2.02 23.47
N CYS A 121 -6.96 -2.61 22.72
CA CYS A 121 -6.21 -3.82 23.12
C CYS A 121 -4.89 -3.48 23.82
N GLY A 122 -4.65 -2.22 24.19
CA GLY A 122 -3.47 -1.81 24.95
C GLY A 122 -2.21 -1.52 24.13
N LEU A 123 -2.33 -1.51 22.80
CA LEU A 123 -1.20 -1.24 21.90
C LEU A 123 -1.22 0.18 21.35
N LYS A 124 -0.04 0.77 21.17
CA LYS A 124 0.12 2.02 20.42
C LYS A 124 0.18 1.74 18.91
N VAL A 125 -0.53 2.52 18.09
CA VAL A 125 -0.34 2.48 16.64
C VAL A 125 0.69 3.52 16.24
N ASP A 126 1.87 3.09 15.80
CA ASP A 126 2.96 4.00 15.42
C ASP A 126 2.71 4.63 14.05
N GLN A 127 2.24 3.83 13.09
CA GLN A 127 1.95 4.33 11.75
C GLN A 127 0.88 3.48 11.04
N LEU A 128 0.12 4.14 10.17
CA LEU A 128 -0.81 3.52 9.25
C LEU A 128 -0.14 3.31 7.90
N ILE A 129 -0.14 2.08 7.41
CA ILE A 129 0.49 1.72 6.13
C ILE A 129 -0.59 1.28 5.14
N PHE A 130 -0.46 1.61 3.86
CA PHE A 130 -1.34 1.02 2.85
C PHE A 130 -0.92 -0.43 2.59
N ALA A 131 -1.83 -1.38 2.73
CA ALA A 131 -1.52 -2.80 2.64
C ALA A 131 -0.87 -3.18 1.31
N GLY A 132 -1.40 -2.67 0.17
CA GLY A 132 -0.81 -2.91 -1.15
C GLY A 132 0.63 -2.41 -1.30
N LEU A 133 0.99 -1.33 -0.60
CA LEU A 133 2.38 -0.84 -0.54
C LEU A 133 3.26 -1.78 0.31
N ALA A 134 2.78 -2.19 1.48
CA ALA A 134 3.53 -3.13 2.32
C ALA A 134 3.75 -4.47 1.61
N ALA A 135 2.71 -4.98 0.95
CA ALA A 135 2.76 -6.23 0.19
C ALA A 135 3.75 -6.15 -0.98
N SER A 136 3.75 -5.06 -1.77
CA SER A 136 4.72 -4.89 -2.85
C SER A 136 6.15 -4.81 -2.33
N TYR A 137 6.38 -4.16 -1.19
CA TYR A 137 7.71 -4.11 -0.58
C TYR A 137 8.19 -5.46 -0.07
N ALA A 138 7.28 -6.33 0.37
CA ALA A 138 7.62 -7.65 0.89
C ALA A 138 8.00 -8.66 -0.20
N VAL A 139 7.47 -8.51 -1.42
CA VAL A 139 7.63 -9.53 -2.48
C VAL A 139 8.50 -9.10 -3.66
N LEU A 140 8.69 -7.80 -3.88
CA LEU A 140 9.44 -7.29 -5.03
C LEU A 140 10.90 -7.03 -4.69
N THR A 141 11.77 -7.48 -5.59
CA THR A 141 13.17 -7.05 -5.70
C THR A 141 13.27 -5.67 -6.39
N GLU A 142 14.43 -5.03 -6.26
CA GLU A 142 14.67 -3.74 -6.93
C GLU A 142 14.70 -3.88 -8.46
N ASP A 143 15.28 -4.97 -8.98
CA ASP A 143 15.33 -5.24 -10.42
C ASP A 143 13.93 -5.37 -11.05
N GLU A 144 13.00 -6.04 -10.35
CA GLU A 144 11.60 -6.15 -10.80
C GLU A 144 10.92 -4.78 -10.84
N ARG A 145 11.19 -3.90 -9.86
CA ARG A 145 10.66 -2.53 -9.84
C ARG A 145 11.24 -1.67 -10.96
N GLU A 146 12.51 -1.87 -11.28
CA GLU A 146 13.18 -1.13 -12.36
C GLU A 146 12.62 -1.54 -13.74
N LEU A 147 12.56 -2.85 -14.02
CA LEU A 147 12.05 -3.40 -15.28
C LEU A 147 10.56 -3.08 -15.51
N GLY A 148 9.80 -3.03 -14.41
CA GLY A 148 8.38 -2.76 -14.41
C GLY A 148 7.58 -3.98 -14.01
N VAL A 149 6.76 -3.83 -12.97
CA VAL A 149 6.01 -4.93 -12.36
C VAL A 149 4.70 -4.42 -11.78
N CYS A 150 3.68 -5.28 -11.84
CA CYS A 150 2.39 -5.05 -11.18
C CYS A 150 2.19 -6.13 -10.13
N VAL A 151 2.06 -5.72 -8.87
CA VAL A 151 1.65 -6.58 -7.76
C VAL A 151 0.16 -6.44 -7.56
N VAL A 152 -0.53 -7.58 -7.44
CA VAL A 152 -1.94 -7.66 -7.08
C VAL A 152 -2.06 -8.54 -5.84
N ASP A 153 -2.35 -7.93 -4.70
CA ASP A 153 -2.64 -8.61 -3.44
C ASP A 153 -4.14 -8.89 -3.36
N ILE A 154 -4.52 -10.17 -3.37
CA ILE A 154 -5.92 -10.62 -3.41
C ILE A 154 -6.37 -11.01 -2.01
N GLY A 155 -7.10 -10.11 -1.35
CA GLY A 155 -7.68 -10.35 -0.04
C GLY A 155 -9.07 -11.03 -0.09
N GLY A 156 -9.75 -11.02 1.05
CA GLY A 156 -11.14 -11.49 1.14
C GLY A 156 -12.14 -10.51 0.52
N GLY A 157 -12.06 -9.23 0.89
CA GLY A 157 -13.00 -8.20 0.44
C GLY A 157 -12.52 -7.35 -0.75
N THR A 158 -11.22 -7.14 -0.87
CA THR A 158 -10.61 -6.24 -1.86
C THR A 158 -9.32 -6.83 -2.42
N MET A 159 -8.96 -6.36 -3.61
CA MET A 159 -7.63 -6.54 -4.18
C MET A 159 -6.89 -5.21 -4.17
N ASP A 160 -5.66 -5.21 -3.71
CA ASP A 160 -4.78 -4.05 -3.75
C ASP A 160 -3.76 -4.21 -4.86
N MET A 161 -3.62 -3.18 -5.70
CA MET A 161 -2.72 -3.17 -6.83
C MET A 161 -1.64 -2.11 -6.64
N ALA A 162 -0.39 -2.46 -6.98
CA ALA A 162 0.75 -1.54 -7.01
C ALA A 162 1.58 -1.78 -8.28
N VAL A 163 1.78 -0.72 -9.07
CA VAL A 163 2.51 -0.75 -10.33
C VAL A 163 3.78 0.07 -10.22
N TYR A 164 4.90 -0.55 -10.52
CA TYR A 164 6.22 0.06 -10.54
C TYR A 164 6.75 0.09 -11.97
N THR A 165 7.47 1.15 -12.34
CA THR A 165 8.33 1.21 -13.53
C THR A 165 9.47 2.19 -13.30
N GLY A 166 10.69 1.85 -13.74
CA GLY A 166 11.88 2.67 -13.50
C GLY A 166 12.18 2.88 -12.02
N GLY A 167 11.87 1.88 -11.18
CA GLY A 167 12.11 1.87 -9.74
C GLY A 167 11.05 2.61 -8.91
N ALA A 168 10.21 3.43 -9.56
CA ALA A 168 9.22 4.27 -8.89
C ALA A 168 7.83 3.62 -8.89
N LEU A 169 7.09 3.79 -7.78
CA LEU A 169 5.68 3.43 -7.69
C LEU A 169 4.84 4.39 -8.53
N ARG A 170 4.38 3.96 -9.71
CA ARG A 170 3.66 4.80 -10.68
C ARG A 170 2.16 4.87 -10.43
N HIS A 171 1.58 3.77 -9.94
CA HIS A 171 0.14 3.69 -9.74
C HIS A 171 -0.20 2.72 -8.62
N THR A 172 -1.25 3.03 -7.87
CA THR A 172 -1.88 2.09 -6.96
C THR A 172 -3.40 2.19 -7.07
N LYS A 173 -4.08 1.08 -6.80
CA LYS A 173 -5.54 1.03 -6.84
C LYS A 173 -6.06 -0.03 -5.89
N VAL A 174 -7.22 0.24 -5.30
CA VAL A 174 -8.01 -0.78 -4.59
C VAL A 174 -9.22 -1.14 -5.43
N ILE A 175 -9.44 -2.43 -5.63
CA ILE A 175 -10.56 -2.99 -6.38
C ILE A 175 -11.47 -3.74 -5.40
N PRO A 176 -12.76 -3.38 -5.28
CA PRO A 176 -13.70 -3.99 -4.33
C PRO A 176 -14.29 -5.30 -4.87
N TYR A 177 -13.42 -6.21 -5.30
CA TYR A 177 -13.78 -7.52 -5.82
C TYR A 177 -12.66 -8.48 -5.45
N ALA A 178 -12.92 -9.54 -4.70
CA ALA A 178 -11.88 -10.47 -4.24
C ALA A 178 -12.49 -11.81 -3.76
N GLY A 179 -11.82 -12.51 -2.85
CA GLY A 179 -12.16 -13.87 -2.45
C GLY A 179 -13.61 -14.11 -2.00
N ASN A 180 -14.24 -13.15 -1.31
CA ASN A 180 -15.63 -13.27 -0.83
C ASN A 180 -16.65 -13.26 -1.97
N VAL A 181 -16.34 -12.58 -3.07
CA VAL A 181 -17.21 -12.57 -4.25
C VAL A 181 -17.15 -13.93 -4.94
N VAL A 182 -15.95 -14.49 -5.08
CA VAL A 182 -15.76 -15.87 -5.58
C VAL A 182 -16.57 -16.86 -4.75
N THR A 183 -16.52 -16.76 -3.41
CA THR A 183 -17.30 -17.61 -2.51
C THR A 183 -18.80 -17.46 -2.72
N SER A 184 -19.27 -16.22 -2.93
CA SER A 184 -20.68 -15.93 -3.17
C SER A 184 -21.15 -16.48 -4.53
N ASP A 185 -20.31 -16.39 -5.56
CA ASP A 185 -20.59 -16.96 -6.88
C ASP A 185 -20.68 -18.49 -6.82
N ILE A 186 -19.80 -19.16 -6.05
CA ILE A 186 -19.88 -20.61 -5.79
C ILE A 186 -21.17 -20.95 -5.03
N ALA A 187 -21.47 -20.22 -3.95
CA ALA A 187 -22.68 -20.45 -3.16
C ALA A 187 -23.94 -20.36 -4.04
N TYR A 188 -24.00 -19.35 -4.92
CA TYR A 188 -25.08 -19.17 -5.87
C TYR A 188 -25.17 -20.29 -6.90
N ALA A 189 -24.04 -20.64 -7.55
CA ALA A 189 -24.00 -21.64 -8.60
C ALA A 189 -24.39 -23.05 -8.11
N PHE A 190 -24.00 -23.40 -6.88
CA PHE A 190 -24.24 -24.72 -6.31
C PHE A 190 -25.43 -24.77 -5.34
N GLY A 191 -26.08 -23.64 -5.06
CA GLY A 191 -27.17 -23.56 -4.10
C GLY A 191 -26.76 -23.97 -2.68
N THR A 192 -25.54 -23.62 -2.26
CA THR A 192 -24.96 -24.03 -0.96
C THR A 192 -24.79 -22.85 0.00
N PRO A 193 -24.76 -23.10 1.32
CA PRO A 193 -24.39 -22.07 2.29
C PRO A 193 -22.99 -21.49 2.02
N PRO A 194 -22.73 -20.19 2.33
CA PRO A 194 -21.43 -19.57 2.11
C PRO A 194 -20.25 -20.28 2.80
N THR A 195 -20.49 -20.92 3.95
CA THR A 195 -19.48 -21.72 4.65
C THR A 195 -19.04 -22.93 3.84
N ASP A 196 -20.00 -23.59 3.19
CA ASP A 196 -19.76 -24.78 2.38
C ASP A 196 -19.13 -24.38 1.04
N ALA A 197 -19.57 -23.26 0.47
CA ALA A 197 -18.96 -22.65 -0.70
C ALA A 197 -17.49 -22.26 -0.46
N GLU A 198 -17.16 -21.72 0.71
CA GLU A 198 -15.78 -21.41 1.09
C GLU A 198 -14.95 -22.70 1.18
N ALA A 199 -15.50 -23.76 1.79
CA ALA A 199 -14.84 -25.06 1.86
C ALA A 199 -14.61 -25.66 0.45
N ILE A 200 -15.60 -25.56 -0.44
CA ILE A 200 -15.49 -25.99 -1.84
C ILE A 200 -14.39 -25.20 -2.56
N LYS A 201 -14.32 -23.88 -2.36
CA LYS A 201 -13.27 -23.02 -2.93
C LYS A 201 -11.89 -23.54 -2.54
N PHE A 202 -11.66 -23.85 -1.25
CA PHE A 202 -10.37 -24.39 -0.79
C PHE A 202 -10.10 -25.81 -1.31
N ASP A 203 -11.04 -26.75 -1.20
CA ASP A 203 -10.81 -28.14 -1.61
C ASP A 203 -10.55 -28.25 -3.12
N THR A 204 -11.29 -27.49 -3.93
CA THR A 204 -11.12 -27.49 -5.39
C THR A 204 -9.80 -26.86 -5.80
N VAL A 205 -9.42 -25.71 -5.23
CA VAL A 205 -8.16 -25.02 -5.56
C VAL A 205 -6.94 -25.85 -5.13
N VAL A 206 -6.97 -26.46 -3.94
CA VAL A 206 -5.87 -27.32 -3.47
C VAL A 206 -5.73 -28.58 -4.32
N ARG A 207 -6.84 -29.19 -4.74
CA ARG A 207 -6.81 -30.36 -5.63
C ARG A 207 -6.31 -30.02 -7.02
N LEU A 208 -6.77 -28.92 -7.63
CA LEU A 208 -6.28 -28.49 -8.95
C LEU A 208 -4.79 -28.11 -8.91
N GLY A 209 -4.35 -27.40 -7.87
CA GLY A 209 -2.95 -27.04 -7.69
C GLY A 209 -2.03 -28.27 -7.60
N ARG A 210 -2.46 -29.31 -6.87
CA ARG A 210 -1.74 -30.59 -6.80
C ARG A 210 -1.73 -31.35 -8.13
N LEU A 211 -2.81 -31.26 -8.91
CA LEU A 211 -2.90 -31.88 -10.23
C LEU A 211 -1.96 -31.19 -11.23
N LEU A 212 -1.95 -29.86 -11.26
CA LEU A 212 -1.07 -29.07 -12.14
C LEU A 212 0.41 -29.19 -11.75
N ALA A 213 0.73 -29.27 -10.46
CA ALA A 213 2.09 -29.53 -10.00
C ALA A 213 2.60 -30.92 -10.42
N ARG A 214 1.70 -31.91 -10.54
CA ARG A 214 2.03 -33.26 -11.05
C ARG A 214 2.14 -33.32 -12.57
N MET A 215 1.53 -32.39 -13.31
CA MET A 215 1.62 -32.31 -14.78
C MET A 215 2.82 -31.48 -15.26
N ARG A 216 3.54 -30.79 -14.35
CA ARG A 216 4.79 -30.05 -14.62
C ARG A 216 6.07 -30.84 -14.25
N MET A 217 5.94 -32.11 -13.87
CA MET A 217 7.03 -33.10 -13.86
C MET A 217 6.82 -34.08 -15.01
#